data_AF-M1ZC75-F1
#
_entry.id   AF-M1ZC75-F1
#
_cell.length_a   1.000
_cell.length_b   1.000
_cell.length_c   1.000
_cell.angle_alpha   90.00
_cell.angle_beta   90.00
_cell.angle_gamma   90.00
#
_symmetry.space_group_name_H-M   'P 1'
#
loop_
_entity.id
_entity.type
_entity.pdbx_description
1 polymer ?
#
loop_
_entity_poly.entity_id
_entity_poly.type
_entity_poly.pdbx_seq_one_letter_code
_entity_poly.pdbx_strand_id
1 'polypeptide(L)' 'MGKPENIEEFNLHKVDDIDVYVKSDVVAKDDELKIKYTKILWKERLTVEGILF' A
#
# COMPACT_ATOMS: atom_id res chain seq x y z
N MET A 1 -3.91 -4.77 11.58
CA MET A 1 -2.85 -3.74 11.43
C MET A 1 -3.55 -2.42 11.23
N GLY A 2 -3.18 -1.38 11.99
CA GLY A 2 -3.82 -0.05 11.96
C GLY A 2 -2.89 1.01 11.35
N LYS A 3 -3.26 2.28 11.51
CA LYS A 3 -2.45 3.43 11.10
C LYS A 3 -1.04 3.34 11.72
N PRO A 4 0.04 3.56 10.95
CA PRO A 4 1.40 3.60 11.47
C PRO A 4 1.59 4.78 12.44
N GLU A 5 2.43 4.59 13.45
CA GLU A 5 2.71 5.63 14.48
C GLU A 5 3.47 6.83 13.88
N ASN A 6 4.43 6.58 12.99
CA ASN A 6 5.24 7.61 12.34
C ASN A 6 4.66 8.03 10.98
N ILE A 7 3.44 8.60 10.96
CA ILE A 7 2.75 8.91 9.69
C ILE A 7 3.55 9.81 8.73
N GLU A 8 4.47 10.61 9.24
CA GLU A 8 5.30 11.54 8.46
C GLU A 8 6.30 10.82 7.54
N GLU A 9 6.65 9.57 7.85
CA GLU A 9 7.52 8.73 7.01
C GLU A 9 6.76 8.06 5.86
N PHE A 10 5.44 8.27 5.75
CA PHE A 10 4.58 7.56 4.80
C PHE A 10 3.76 8.52 3.95
N ASN A 11 3.66 8.18 2.67
CA ASN A 11 2.66 8.72 1.76
C ASN A 11 1.35 7.93 1.93
N LEU A 12 0.25 8.66 2.18
CA LEU A 12 -1.09 8.09 2.27
C LEU A 12 -1.76 8.09 0.90
N HIS A 13 -2.19 6.91 0.44
CA HIS A 13 -3.01 6.71 -0.74
C HIS A 13 -4.35 6.12 -0.31
N LYS A 14 -5.45 6.78 -0.67
CA LYS A 14 -6.80 6.31 -0.39
C LYS A 14 -7.35 5.52 -1.57
N VAL A 15 -7.81 4.30 -1.32
CA VAL A 15 -8.43 3.43 -2.33
C VAL A 15 -9.74 2.91 -1.75
N ASP A 16 -10.87 3.42 -2.24
CA ASP A 16 -12.20 3.17 -1.68
C ASP A 16 -12.22 3.42 -0.15
N ASP A 17 -12.55 2.40 0.64
CA ASP A 17 -12.59 2.44 2.11
C ASP A 17 -11.26 2.04 2.78
N ILE A 18 -10.16 2.00 2.01
CA ILE A 18 -8.85 1.53 2.47
C ILE A 18 -7.81 2.65 2.41
N ASP A 19 -7.22 2.94 3.57
CA ASP A 19 -6.04 3.78 3.70
C ASP A 19 -4.77 2.93 3.46
N VAL A 20 -3.98 3.28 2.44
CA VAL A 20 -2.71 2.63 2.12
C VAL A 20 -1.55 3.56 2.46
N TYR A 21 -0.72 3.14 3.41
CA TYR A 21 0.48 3.88 3.84
C TYR A 21 1.72 3.28 3.17
N VAL A 22 2.36 4.04 2.28
CA VAL A 22 3.59 3.62 1.59
C VAL A 22 4.75 4.45 2.13
N LYS A 23 5.83 3.83 2.59
CA LYS A 23 6.99 4.59 3.08
C LYS A 23 7.56 5.49 1.97
N SER A 24 7.94 6.71 2.34
CA SER A 24 8.44 7.72 1.40
C SER A 24 9.80 7.39 0.77
N ASP A 25 10.54 6.45 1.35
CA ASP A 25 11.84 5.99 0.87
C ASP A 25 11.77 4.73 -0.03
N VAL A 26 10.57 4.23 -0.32
CA VAL A 26 10.39 3.07 -1.20
C VAL A 26 10.73 3.44 -2.64
N VAL A 27 11.69 2.73 -3.22
CA VAL A 27 12.01 2.83 -4.64
C VAL A 27 11.12 1.87 -5.41
N ALA A 28 10.30 2.41 -6.29
CA ALA A 28 9.46 1.64 -7.18
C ALA A 28 10.26 1.13 -8.38
N LYS A 29 9.98 -0.10 -8.81
CA LYS A 29 10.46 -0.61 -10.10
C LYS A 29 9.71 0.11 -11.21
N ASP A 30 10.44 0.66 -12.18
CA ASP A 30 9.86 1.37 -13.32
C ASP A 30 8.98 2.58 -12.90
N ASP A 31 9.30 3.20 -11.75
CA ASP A 31 8.54 4.30 -11.13
C ASP A 31 7.07 3.98 -10.80
N GLU A 32 6.68 2.70 -10.82
CA GLU A 32 5.30 2.26 -10.58
C GLU A 32 5.20 1.28 -9.40
N LEU A 33 4.29 1.59 -8.46
CA LEU A 33 3.85 0.67 -7.42
C LEU A 33 2.41 0.24 -7.71
N LYS A 34 2.19 -1.07 -7.80
CA LYS A 34 0.85 -1.62 -8.04
C LYS A 34 0.28 -2.15 -6.75
N ILE A 35 -0.78 -1.49 -6.29
CA ILE A 35 -1.54 -1.91 -5.11
C ILE A 35 -2.87 -2.50 -5.59
N LYS A 36 -3.11 -3.77 -5.26
CA LYS A 36 -4.35 -4.46 -5.59
C LYS A 36 -5.01 -4.98 -4.31
N TYR A 37 -6.19 -4.45 -4.03
CA TYR A 37 -7.11 -5.04 -3.07
C TYR A 37 -8.08 -5.98 -3.78
N THR A 38 -8.36 -7.15 -3.21
CA THR A 38 -9.33 -8.10 -3.75
C THR A 38 -10.10 -8.74 -2.60
N LYS A 39 -11.43 -8.70 -2.72
CA LYS A 39 -12.37 -9.33 -1.78
C LYS A 39 -13.18 -10.40 -2.51
N ILE A 40 -13.04 -11.65 -2.09
CA ILE A 40 -13.80 -12.79 -2.63
C ILE A 40 -14.54 -13.45 -1.47
N LEU A 41 -15.88 -13.30 -1.47
CA LEU A 41 -16.78 -13.70 -0.39
C LEU A 41 -16.36 -13.07 0.96
N TRP A 42 -15.58 -13.80 1.75
CA TRP A 42 -15.10 -13.44 3.08
C TRP A 42 -13.58 -13.32 3.15
N LYS A 43 -12.87 -13.60 2.05
CA LYS A 43 -11.41 -13.53 1.98
C LYS A 43 -11.00 -12.19 1.40
N GLU A 44 -10.19 -11.48 2.15
CA GLU A 44 -9.58 -10.22 1.75
C GLU A 44 -8.10 -10.45 1.46
N ARG A 45 -7.61 -9.90 0.36
CA ARG A 45 -6.21 -9.98 -0.05
C ARG A 45 -5.74 -8.60 -0.50
N LEU A 46 -4.67 -8.12 0.10
CA LEU A 46 -3.90 -6.97 -0.36
C LEU A 46 -2.62 -7.49 -1.01
N THR A 47 -2.34 -7.07 -2.24
CA THR A 47 -1.12 -7.41 -2.98
C THR A 47 -0.43 -6.12 -3.38
N VAL A 48 0.86 -6.02 -3.07
CA VAL A 48 1.72 -4.89 -3.44
C VAL A 48 2.84 -5.44 -4.31
N GLU A 49 2.96 -4.91 -5.53
CA GLU A 49 3.96 -5.30 -6.53
C GLU A 49 4.80 -4.08 -6.92
N GLY A 50 6.04 -4.31 -7.38
CA GLY A 50 6.91 -3.24 -7.87
C GLY A 50 7.83 -2.61 -6.82
N ILE A 51 8.00 -3.22 -5.63
CA ILE A 51 9.02 -2.77 -4.66
C ILE A 51 10.40 -3.27 -5.11
N LEU A 52 11.36 -2.37 -5.31
CA LEU A 52 12.78 -2.71 -5.41
C LEU A 52 13.38 -2.72 -3.99
N PHE A 53 14.14 -3.78 -3.68
CA PHE A 53 14.83 -3.96 -2.41
C PHE A 53 16.25 -3.39 -2.44
#